data_AF-A0A3B9YD61-F1
#
_entry.id   AF-A0A3B9YD61-F1
#
_cell.length_a   1.000
_cell.length_b   1.000
_cell.length_c   1.000
_cell.angle_alpha   90.00
_cell.angle_beta   90.00
_cell.angle_gamma   90.00
#
_symmetry.space_group_name_H-M   'P 1'
#
loop_
_entity.id
_entity.type
_entity.pdbx_description
1 polymer ?
#
loop_
_entity_poly.entity_id
_entity_poly.type
_entity_poly.pdbx_seq_one_letter_code
_entity_poly.pdbx_strand_id
1 'polypeptide(L)'
;KAGPTPPRCFYRHATGMDVLERPGRQDLTASVDFAALVAEGRLHGLHEASYQTLGRFLLDRGVLARLPEGQGAAAYAERNRIKTLLHPGGMGEAFKVLVQEKRP
;
A
#
# COMPACT_ATOMS: atom_id res chain seq x y z
N LYS A 1 13.24 -17.29 4.73
CA LYS A 1 12.55 -16.14 4.09
C LYS A 1 11.38 -16.72 3.30
N ALA A 2 10.14 -16.35 3.61
CA ALA A 2 8.99 -16.82 2.83
C ALA A 2 9.21 -16.41 1.36
N GLY A 3 9.00 -17.34 0.43
CA GLY A 3 9.15 -17.08 -1.00
C GLY A 3 8.15 -16.02 -1.50
N PRO A 4 8.25 -15.60 -2.77
CA PRO A 4 7.30 -14.64 -3.34
C PRO A 4 5.88 -15.17 -3.20
N THR A 5 4.97 -14.30 -2.74
CA THR A 5 3.55 -14.64 -2.66
C THR A 5 3.03 -14.89 -4.08
N PRO A 6 2.28 -15.98 -4.34
CA PRO A 6 1.71 -16.22 -5.66
C PRO A 6 0.81 -15.04 -6.09
N PRO A 7 0.73 -14.76 -7.41
CA PRO A 7 -0.14 -13.73 -7.92
C PRO A 7 -1.62 -14.04 -7.60
N ARG A 8 -2.41 -12.99 -7.42
CA ARG A 8 -3.86 -13.03 -7.22
C ARG A 8 -4.59 -12.50 -8.45
N CYS A 9 -5.79 -12.99 -8.64
CA CYS A 9 -6.69 -12.60 -9.72
C CYS A 9 -7.85 -11.77 -9.16
N PHE A 10 -8.26 -10.74 -9.90
CA PHE A 10 -9.44 -9.95 -9.56
C PHE A 10 -10.37 -9.84 -10.76
N TYR A 11 -11.64 -10.17 -10.56
CA TYR A 11 -12.68 -10.05 -11.57
C TYR A 11 -14.00 -9.62 -10.91
N ARG A 12 -14.57 -8.49 -11.32
CA ARG A 12 -15.85 -7.96 -10.80
C ARG A 12 -15.93 -7.93 -9.27
N HIS A 13 -14.90 -7.37 -8.61
CA HIS A 13 -14.76 -7.30 -7.15
C HIS A 13 -14.64 -8.64 -6.41
N ALA A 14 -14.44 -9.75 -7.12
CA ALA A 14 -14.12 -11.05 -6.53
C ALA A 14 -12.63 -11.39 -6.71
N THR A 15 -12.06 -12.08 -5.72
CA THR A 15 -10.69 -12.57 -5.72
C THR A 15 -10.62 -14.02 -6.20
N GLY A 16 -9.54 -14.37 -6.91
CA GLY A 16 -9.26 -15.73 -7.37
C GLY A 16 -7.76 -16.03 -7.39
N MET A 17 -7.41 -17.28 -7.64
CA MET A 17 -6.02 -17.76 -7.72
C MET A 17 -5.66 -18.34 -9.10
N ASP A 18 -6.63 -18.63 -9.95
CA ASP A 18 -6.38 -19.18 -11.29
C ASP A 18 -6.10 -18.06 -12.30
N VAL A 19 -4.82 -17.89 -12.62
CA VAL A 19 -4.32 -16.87 -13.54
C VAL A 19 -4.75 -17.08 -15.00
N LEU A 20 -5.13 -18.30 -15.37
CA LEU A 20 -5.53 -18.65 -16.73
C LEU A 20 -7.04 -18.72 -16.92
N GLU A 21 -7.83 -18.52 -15.86
CA GLU A 21 -9.30 -18.64 -15.91
C GLU A 21 -9.93 -17.68 -16.92
N ARG A 22 -9.42 -16.43 -17.04
CA ARG A 22 -10.01 -15.38 -17.89
C ARG A 22 -8.95 -14.47 -18.55
N PRO A 23 -8.18 -14.96 -19.53
CA PRO A 23 -7.13 -14.18 -20.18
C PRO A 23 -7.66 -12.86 -20.75
N GLY A 24 -6.97 -11.76 -20.45
CA GLY A 24 -7.34 -10.40 -20.87
C GLY A 24 -8.60 -9.82 -20.20
N ARG A 25 -9.26 -10.57 -19.30
CA ARG A 25 -10.52 -10.14 -18.66
C ARG A 25 -10.48 -10.12 -17.14
N GLN A 26 -9.42 -10.64 -16.53
CA GLN A 26 -9.15 -10.50 -15.10
C GLN A 26 -7.87 -9.71 -14.88
N ASP A 27 -7.83 -8.98 -13.78
CA ASP A 27 -6.62 -8.30 -13.34
C ASP A 27 -5.73 -9.28 -12.58
N LEU A 28 -4.42 -9.22 -12.83
CA LEU A 28 -3.40 -10.06 -12.20
C LEU A 28 -2.47 -9.18 -11.40
N THR A 29 -2.39 -9.40 -10.10
CA THR A 29 -1.55 -8.61 -9.20
C THR A 29 -0.67 -9.51 -8.35
N ALA A 30 0.55 -9.07 -8.05
CA ALA A 30 1.47 -9.75 -7.15
C ALA A 30 1.89 -8.82 -6.00
N SER A 31 2.26 -9.41 -4.87
CA SER A 31 2.87 -8.65 -3.78
C SER A 31 4.22 -8.09 -4.23
N VAL A 32 4.50 -6.84 -3.86
CA VAL A 32 5.78 -6.19 -4.18
C VAL A 32 6.90 -6.76 -3.30
N ASP A 33 8.03 -7.14 -3.91
CA ASP A 33 9.26 -7.47 -3.18
C ASP A 33 10.07 -6.19 -2.91
N PHE A 34 9.83 -5.58 -1.76
CA PHE A 34 10.55 -4.38 -1.34
C PHE A 34 12.05 -4.63 -1.08
N ALA A 35 12.44 -5.85 -0.70
CA ALA A 35 13.86 -6.15 -0.50
C ALA A 35 14.61 -6.15 -1.84
N ALA A 36 13.98 -6.65 -2.91
CA ALA A 36 14.50 -6.56 -4.26
C ALA A 36 14.59 -5.09 -4.74
N LEU A 37 13.55 -4.28 -4.52
CA LEU A 37 13.56 -2.84 -4.86
C LEU A 37 14.67 -2.07 -4.13
N VAL A 38 14.87 -2.34 -2.84
CA VAL A 38 15.94 -1.73 -2.07
C VAL A 38 17.32 -2.17 -2.58
N ALA A 39 17.49 -3.45 -2.90
CA ALA A 39 18.74 -3.96 -3.44
C ALA A 39 19.08 -3.34 -4.80
N GLU A 40 18.09 -3.25 -5.70
CA GLU A 40 18.26 -2.64 -7.01
C GLU A 40 18.60 -1.16 -6.89
N GLY A 41 17.85 -0.40 -6.08
CA GLY A 41 18.14 1.03 -5.89
C GLY A 41 19.56 1.30 -5.39
N ARG A 42 20.12 0.45 -4.52
CA ARG A 42 21.53 0.57 -4.08
C ARG A 42 22.53 0.43 -5.22
N LEU A 43 22.28 -0.45 -6.19
CA LEU A 43 23.14 -0.60 -7.36
C LEU A 43 23.16 0.67 -8.21
N HIS A 44 22.09 1.46 -8.19
CA HIS A 44 21.96 2.74 -8.88
C HIS A 44 22.27 3.96 -8.00
N GLY A 45 22.90 3.75 -6.83
CA GLY A 45 23.32 4.83 -5.93
C GLY A 45 22.20 5.47 -5.11
N LEU A 46 21.04 4.84 -5.02
CA LEU A 46 19.97 5.23 -4.10
C LEU A 46 20.17 4.55 -2.74
N HIS A 47 19.84 5.24 -1.66
CA HIS A 47 19.74 4.64 -0.33
C HIS A 47 18.30 4.63 0.16
N GLU A 48 17.98 3.64 0.98
CA GLU A 48 16.71 3.58 1.70
C GLU A 48 16.67 4.70 2.73
N ALA A 49 15.76 5.67 2.53
CA ALA A 49 15.51 6.76 3.46
C ALA A 49 14.46 6.35 4.50
N SER A 50 13.43 5.59 4.08
CA SER A 50 12.48 4.97 5.00
C SER A 50 11.73 3.81 4.36
N TYR A 51 11.37 2.82 5.18
CA TYR A 51 10.45 1.75 4.83
C TYR A 51 9.47 1.53 5.99
N GLN A 52 8.17 1.68 5.73
CA GLN A 52 7.14 1.68 6.77
C GLN A 52 5.78 1.27 6.22
N THR A 53 4.81 1.03 7.11
CA THR A 53 3.42 0.77 6.71
C THR A 53 2.73 2.06 6.25
N LEU A 54 1.68 1.94 5.43
CA LEU A 54 0.90 3.10 4.96
C LEU A 54 0.34 3.90 6.14
N GLY A 55 -0.20 3.22 7.15
CA GLY A 55 -0.77 3.86 8.33
C GLY A 55 0.27 4.72 9.07
N ARG A 56 1.47 4.16 9.28
CA ARG A 56 2.56 4.90 9.93
C ARG A 56 3.01 6.10 9.09
N PHE A 57 3.18 5.90 7.78
CA PHE A 57 3.58 6.95 6.87
C PHE A 57 2.62 8.14 6.88
N LEU A 58 1.31 7.87 6.83
CA LEU A 58 0.30 8.92 6.85
C LEU A 58 0.25 9.67 8.19
N LEU A 59 0.41 8.96 9.31
CA LEU A 59 0.50 9.59 10.63
C LEU A 59 1.73 10.49 10.74
N ASP A 60 2.90 10.02 10.33
CA ASP A 60 4.15 10.79 10.34
C ASP A 60 4.09 12.02 9.41
N ARG A 61 3.23 11.98 8.38
CA ARG A 61 2.95 13.12 7.48
C ARG A 61 1.74 13.97 7.88
N GLY A 62 1.23 13.80 9.10
CA GLY A 62 0.24 14.70 9.68
C GLY A 62 -1.17 14.55 9.12
N VAL A 63 -1.57 13.35 8.67
CA VAL A 63 -2.93 13.11 8.14
C VAL A 63 -4.05 13.51 9.11
N LEU A 64 -3.81 13.47 10.41
CA LEU A 64 -4.81 13.85 11.43
C LEU A 64 -5.20 15.32 11.34
N ALA A 65 -4.28 16.20 10.92
CA ALA A 65 -4.58 17.62 10.69
C ALA A 65 -5.49 17.86 9.48
N ARG A 66 -5.73 16.83 8.65
CA ARG A 66 -6.65 16.87 7.50
C ARG A 66 -8.03 16.31 7.81
N LEU A 67 -8.29 15.88 9.05
CA LEU A 67 -9.62 15.42 9.42
C LEU A 67 -10.61 16.58 9.29
N PRO A 68 -11.77 16.37 8.65
CA PRO A 68 -12.77 17.42 8.51
C PRO A 68 -13.30 17.83 9.88
N GLU A 69 -13.65 19.11 10.01
CA GLU A 69 -14.35 19.64 11.18
C GLU A 69 -15.88 19.43 11.08
N GLY A 70 -16.59 19.53 12.21
CA GLY A 70 -18.05 19.44 12.26
C GLY A 70 -18.64 18.03 12.35
N GLN A 71 -19.94 17.91 12.56
CA GLN A 71 -20.62 16.63 12.87
C GLN A 71 -21.56 16.15 11.75
N GLY A 72 -21.53 16.79 10.58
CA GLY A 72 -22.37 16.41 9.44
C GLY A 72 -21.97 15.08 8.80
N ALA A 73 -22.91 14.49 8.04
CA ALA A 73 -22.71 13.21 7.37
C ALA A 73 -21.47 13.18 6.45
N ALA A 74 -21.20 14.27 5.74
CA ALA A 74 -20.01 14.38 4.88
C ALA A 74 -18.70 14.31 5.68
N ALA A 75 -18.63 15.01 6.82
CA ALA A 75 -17.46 14.97 7.70
C ALA A 75 -17.26 13.56 8.29
N TYR A 76 -18.35 12.87 8.66
CA TYR A 76 -18.27 11.49 9.14
C TYR A 76 -17.78 10.51 8.05
N ALA A 77 -18.29 10.63 6.83
CA ALA A 77 -17.88 9.80 5.70
C ALA A 77 -16.38 9.95 5.40
N GLU A 78 -15.88 11.19 5.41
CA GLU A 78 -14.48 11.46 5.14
C GLU A 78 -13.55 10.97 6.28
N ARG A 79 -13.95 11.12 7.56
CA ARG A 79 -13.22 10.52 8.69
C ARG A 79 -13.12 9.00 8.56
N ASN A 80 -14.19 8.33 8.12
CA ASN A 80 -14.17 6.89 7.93
C ASN A 80 -13.21 6.46 6.80
N ARG A 81 -13.13 7.21 5.71
CA ARG A 81 -12.15 6.95 4.64
C ARG A 81 -10.72 7.04 5.16
N ILE A 82 -10.40 8.10 5.90
CA ILE A 82 -9.08 8.26 6.53
C ILE A 82 -8.82 7.09 7.51
N LYS A 83 -9.81 6.72 8.32
CA LYS A 83 -9.70 5.58 9.25
C LYS A 83 -9.38 4.27 8.51
N THR A 84 -10.01 4.00 7.37
CA THR A 84 -9.71 2.80 6.56
C THR A 84 -8.23 2.76 6.13
N LEU A 85 -7.66 3.91 5.77
CA LEU A 85 -6.24 4.02 5.40
C LEU A 85 -5.28 3.81 6.58
N LEU A 86 -5.76 4.02 7.81
CA LEU A 86 -4.96 3.91 9.04
C LEU A 86 -5.19 2.60 9.81
N HIS A 87 -6.26 1.86 9.53
CA HIS A 87 -6.69 0.74 10.36
C HIS A 87 -5.66 -0.40 10.40
N PRO A 88 -5.24 -0.84 11.60
CA PRO A 88 -4.47 -2.08 11.79
C PRO A 88 -5.25 -3.28 11.25
N GLY A 89 -4.57 -4.24 10.61
CA GLY A 89 -5.24 -5.35 9.91
C GLY A 89 -5.99 -4.98 8.62
N GLY A 90 -6.04 -3.69 8.25
CA GLY A 90 -6.60 -3.21 6.99
C GLY A 90 -5.52 -2.68 6.04
N MET A 91 -5.86 -1.66 5.25
CA MET A 91 -4.91 -1.05 4.30
C MET A 91 -3.70 -0.44 5.02
N GLY A 92 -3.90 0.12 6.21
CA GLY A 92 -2.84 0.78 6.97
C GLY A 92 -1.67 -0.15 7.31
N GLU A 93 -1.93 -1.45 7.42
CA GLU A 93 -0.90 -2.46 7.68
C GLU A 93 -0.52 -3.26 6.43
N ALA A 94 -1.48 -3.59 5.56
CA ALA A 94 -1.19 -4.36 4.35
C ALA A 94 -0.30 -3.61 3.36
N PHE A 95 -0.51 -2.30 3.19
CA PHE A 95 0.27 -1.48 2.27
C PHE A 95 1.55 -0.95 2.94
N LYS A 96 2.61 -0.86 2.15
CA LYS A 96 3.93 -0.37 2.57
C LYS A 96 4.35 0.82 1.71
N VAL A 97 5.15 1.70 2.29
CA VAL A 97 5.75 2.84 1.61
C VAL A 97 7.26 2.72 1.75
N LEU A 98 7.95 2.66 0.61
CA LEU A 98 9.39 2.72 0.49
C LEU A 98 9.77 4.08 -0.09
N VAL A 99 10.67 4.79 0.59
CA VAL A 99 11.28 6.03 0.09
C VAL A 99 12.77 5.75 -0.11
N GLN A 100 13.24 5.96 -1.33
CA GLN A 100 14.64 5.94 -1.69
C GLN A 100 15.03 7.31 -2.25
N GLU A 101 16.23 7.76 -1.90
CA GLU A 101 16.73 9.06 -2.34
C GLU A 101 18.20 8.94 -2.75
N LYS A 102 18.68 9.89 -3.56
CA LYS A 102 20.08 9.99 -3.91
C LYS A 102 20.75 10.89 -2.87
N ARG A 103 21.87 10.44 -2.26
CA ARG A 103 22.67 11.36 -1.44
C ARG A 103 23.17 12.49 -2.35
N PRO A 104 23.00 13.77 -1.97
CA PRO A 104 23.64 14.87 -2.67
C PRO A 104 25.17 14.73 -2.62
#